data_AF-A0A7C0XIQ1-F1
#
_entry.id   AF-A0A7C0XIQ1-F1
#
_cell.length_a   1.000
_cell.length_b   1.000
_cell.length_c   1.000
_cell.angle_alpha   90.00
_cell.angle_beta   90.00
_cell.angle_gamma   90.00
#
_symmetry.space_group_name_H-M   'P 1'
#
loop_
_entity.id
_entity.type
_entity.pdbx_description
1 polymer ?
#
loop_
_entity_poly.entity_id
_entity_poly.type
_entity_poly.pdbx_seq_one_letter_code
_entity_poly.pdbx_strand_id
1 'polypeptide(L)'
;MSEQKEVKSERGCLAWIAEKLDSLIAGQDAIMQQIEEIKQFIKGFAAQQNRELTVDDVKQALQAYEKDLVFSETDMSIIVKPDGYLGRDKFKSISSVLRSLQPATEYVSAGKESHFRVPKVKK
;
A
#
# COMPACT_ATOMS: atom_id res chain seq x y z
N MET A 1 62.13 -18.39 27.69
CA MET A 1 60.98 -19.26 27.32
C MET A 1 59.61 -18.63 27.63
N SER A 2 59.54 -17.56 28.43
CA SER A 2 58.28 -16.90 28.80
C SER A 2 57.72 -15.97 27.70
N GLU A 3 58.57 -15.18 27.03
CA GLU A 3 58.14 -14.24 25.95
C GLU A 3 57.48 -14.91 24.74
N GLN A 4 57.91 -16.12 24.35
CA GLN A 4 57.33 -16.81 23.20
C GLN A 4 55.91 -17.36 23.44
N LYS A 5 55.51 -17.58 24.71
CA LYS A 5 54.15 -18.00 25.04
C LYS A 5 53.16 -16.82 25.03
N GLU A 6 53.62 -15.64 25.46
CA GLU A 6 52.82 -14.42 25.55
C GLU A 6 52.48 -13.87 24.16
N VAL A 7 53.45 -13.79 23.25
CA VAL A 7 53.26 -13.32 21.86
C VAL A 7 52.31 -14.23 21.06
N LYS A 8 52.28 -15.54 21.34
CA LYS A 8 51.38 -16.50 20.66
C LYS A 8 49.93 -16.37 21.15
N SER A 9 49.75 -16.01 22.42
CA SER A 9 48.46 -15.72 23.06
C SER A 9 47.84 -14.44 22.51
N GLU A 10 48.62 -13.36 22.39
CA GLU A 10 48.16 -12.08 21.83
C GLU A 10 47.77 -12.18 20.36
N ARG A 11 48.56 -12.89 19.54
CA ARG A 11 48.22 -13.13 18.13
C ARG A 11 46.94 -13.94 17.94
N GLY A 12 46.68 -14.89 18.84
CA GLY A 12 45.43 -15.65 18.85
C GLY A 12 44.22 -14.79 19.21
N CYS A 13 44.38 -13.87 20.16
CA CYS A 13 43.33 -12.91 20.55
C CYS A 13 43.00 -11.94 19.40
N LEU A 14 44.01 -11.36 18.75
CA LEU A 14 43.81 -10.46 17.61
C LEU A 14 43.16 -11.16 16.41
N ALA A 15 43.52 -12.42 16.14
CA ALA A 15 42.90 -13.22 15.09
C ALA A 15 41.41 -13.50 15.38
N TRP A 16 41.08 -13.83 16.64
CA TRP A 16 39.70 -14.04 17.05
C TRP A 16 38.86 -12.77 16.95
N ILE A 17 39.41 -11.61 17.32
CA ILE A 17 38.74 -10.31 17.17
C ILE A 17 38.49 -10.00 15.68
N ALA A 18 39.49 -10.22 14.82
CA ALA A 18 39.36 -9.98 13.39
C ALA A 18 38.26 -10.86 12.77
N GLU A 19 38.26 -12.17 13.06
CA GLU A 19 37.23 -13.10 12.59
C GLU A 19 35.83 -12.67 13.07
N LYS A 20 35.73 -12.19 14.32
CA LYS A 20 34.45 -11.74 14.87
C LYS A 20 33.96 -10.45 14.23
N LEU A 21 34.86 -9.52 13.90
CA LEU A 21 34.54 -8.30 13.16
C LEU A 21 34.06 -8.61 11.74
N ASP A 22 34.74 -9.52 11.04
CA ASP A 22 34.34 -9.95 9.68
C ASP A 22 32.94 -10.58 9.69
N SER A 23 32.65 -11.43 10.69
CA SER A 23 31.31 -11.99 10.88
C SER A 23 30.24 -10.92 11.15
N LEU A 24 30.59 -9.86 11.89
CA LEU A 24 29.67 -8.76 12.17
C LEU A 24 29.39 -7.92 10.92
N ILE A 25 30.42 -7.63 10.13
CA ILE A 25 30.32 -6.91 8.86
C ILE A 25 29.45 -7.69 7.88
N ALA A 26 29.70 -8.99 7.72
CA ALA A 26 28.87 -9.84 6.87
C ALA A 26 27.40 -9.86 7.29
N GLY A 27 27.13 -9.85 8.60
CA GLY A 27 25.77 -9.72 9.14
C GLY A 27 25.14 -8.37 8.79
N GLN A 28 25.89 -7.28 8.87
CA GLN A 28 25.43 -5.94 8.50
C GLN A 28 25.12 -5.85 6.99
N ASP A 29 25.97 -6.42 6.14
CA ASP A 29 25.74 -6.43 4.68
C ASP A 29 24.47 -7.18 4.32
N ALA A 30 24.20 -8.32 4.97
CA ALA A 30 22.97 -9.07 4.78
C ALA A 30 21.72 -8.27 5.20
N ILE A 31 21.79 -7.55 6.33
CA ILE A 31 20.70 -6.66 6.77
C ILE A 31 20.48 -5.52 5.77
N MET A 32 21.55 -4.91 5.28
CA MET A 32 21.48 -3.83 4.29
C MET A 32 20.82 -4.30 2.99
N GLN A 33 21.10 -5.53 2.55
CA GLN A 33 20.45 -6.12 1.39
C GLN A 33 18.94 -6.30 1.61
N GLN A 34 18.53 -6.84 2.76
CA GLN A 34 17.10 -6.98 3.10
C GLN A 34 16.38 -5.63 3.16
N ILE A 35 17.03 -4.60 3.69
CA ILE A 35 16.48 -3.24 3.73
C ILE A 35 16.25 -2.72 2.30
N GLU A 36 17.16 -2.98 1.37
CA GLU A 36 17.01 -2.54 -0.02
C GLU A 36 15.83 -3.23 -0.72
N GLU A 37 15.65 -4.54 -0.50
CA GLU A 37 14.49 -5.28 -1.00
C GLU A 37 13.17 -4.68 -0.48
N ILE A 38 13.11 -4.38 0.82
CA ILE A 38 11.93 -3.74 1.45
C ILE A 38 11.68 -2.35 0.85
N LYS A 39 12.73 -1.55 0.61
CA LYS A 39 12.59 -0.23 -0.04
C LYS A 39 12.00 -0.34 -1.44
N GLN A 40 12.48 -1.28 -2.25
CA GLN A 40 11.95 -1.49 -3.60
C GLN A 40 10.49 -1.93 -3.56
N PHE A 41 10.12 -2.81 -2.62
CA PHE A 41 8.75 -3.23 -2.41
C PHE A 41 7.84 -2.05 -2.02
N ILE A 42 8.26 -1.23 -1.05
CA ILE A 42 7.51 -0.03 -0.62
C ILE A 42 7.35 0.96 -1.78
N LYS A 43 8.41 1.16 -2.58
CA LYS A 43 8.35 2.06 -3.74
C LYS A 43 7.33 1.57 -4.78
N GLY A 44 7.31 0.28 -5.09
CA GLY A 44 6.31 -0.33 -5.98
C GLY A 44 4.90 -0.20 -5.42
N PHE A 45 4.73 -0.46 -4.12
CA PHE A 45 3.45 -0.32 -3.44
C PHE A 45 2.94 1.13 -3.42
N ALA A 46 3.81 2.11 -3.17
CA ALA A 46 3.48 3.53 -3.19
C ALA A 46 3.10 4.00 -4.61
N ALA A 47 3.82 3.54 -5.64
CA ALA A 47 3.46 3.82 -7.03
C ALA A 47 2.08 3.24 -7.39
N GLN A 48 1.73 2.06 -6.86
CA GLN A 48 0.41 1.46 -7.04
C GLN A 48 -0.69 2.18 -6.24
N GLN A 49 -0.37 2.74 -5.08
CA GLN A 49 -1.30 3.52 -4.24
C GLN A 49 -1.63 4.90 -4.84
N ASN A 50 -0.70 5.48 -5.62
CA ASN A 50 -0.84 6.81 -6.22
C ASN A 50 -1.36 6.77 -7.67
N ARG A 51 -1.79 5.61 -8.18
CA ARG A 51 -2.47 5.57 -9.48
C ARG A 51 -3.84 6.22 -9.34
N GLU A 52 -4.17 7.11 -10.28
CA GLU A 52 -5.50 7.70 -10.33
C GLU A 52 -6.55 6.60 -10.52
N LEU A 53 -7.57 6.59 -9.67
CA LEU A 53 -8.70 5.69 -9.80
C LEU A 53 -9.48 6.07 -11.06
N THR A 54 -9.70 5.09 -11.95
CA THR A 54 -10.45 5.29 -13.19
C THR A 54 -11.92 4.89 -13.03
N VAL A 55 -12.79 5.34 -13.94
CA VAL A 55 -14.20 4.92 -13.94
C VAL A 55 -14.35 3.41 -14.12
N ASP A 56 -13.45 2.78 -14.88
CA ASP A 56 -13.45 1.34 -15.12
C ASP A 56 -13.08 0.54 -13.87
N ASP A 57 -12.12 1.02 -13.05
CA ASP A 57 -11.83 0.41 -11.74
C ASP A 57 -13.08 0.39 -10.84
N VAL A 58 -13.84 1.50 -10.83
CA VAL A 58 -15.06 1.62 -10.02
C VAL A 58 -16.18 0.73 -10.56
N LYS A 59 -16.36 0.67 -11.88
CA LYS A 59 -17.34 -0.23 -12.52
C LYS A 59 -17.02 -1.69 -12.24
N GLN A 60 -15.75 -2.08 -12.36
CA GLN A 60 -15.32 -3.46 -12.08
C GLN A 60 -15.62 -3.85 -10.63
N ALA A 61 -15.33 -2.97 -9.67
CA ALA A 61 -15.64 -3.22 -8.26
C ALA A 61 -17.15 -3.31 -7.97
N LEU A 62 -17.96 -2.60 -8.75
CA LEU A 62 -19.41 -2.55 -8.61
C LEU A 62 -20.16 -3.37 -9.67
N GLN A 63 -19.50 -4.35 -10.32
CA GLN A 63 -20.09 -5.14 -11.41
C GLN A 63 -21.46 -5.77 -11.03
N ALA A 64 -21.63 -6.15 -9.76
CA ALA A 64 -22.86 -6.77 -9.26
C ALA A 64 -24.05 -5.79 -9.21
N TYR A 65 -23.78 -4.49 -9.24
CA TYR A 65 -24.76 -3.40 -9.12
C TYR A 65 -24.78 -2.50 -10.36
N GLU A 66 -24.05 -2.83 -11.43
CA GLU A 66 -23.87 -1.95 -12.58
C GLU A 66 -25.20 -1.51 -13.23
N LYS A 67 -26.19 -2.40 -13.27
CA LYS A 67 -27.53 -2.10 -13.80
C LYS A 67 -28.35 -1.12 -12.97
N ASP A 68 -27.99 -0.97 -11.69
CA ASP A 68 -28.69 -0.08 -10.75
C ASP A 68 -28.00 1.30 -10.66
N LEU A 69 -26.92 1.53 -11.44
CA LEU A 69 -26.00 2.64 -11.27
C LEU A 69 -25.63 3.30 -12.60
N VAL A 70 -25.54 4.62 -12.59
CA VAL A 70 -25.00 5.42 -13.68
C VAL A 70 -23.66 5.99 -13.24
N PHE A 71 -22.64 5.82 -14.06
CA PHE A 71 -21.27 6.26 -13.79
C PHE A 71 -20.93 7.43 -14.70
N SER A 72 -20.38 8.49 -14.14
CA SER A 72 -19.77 9.57 -14.91
C SER A 72 -18.45 10.00 -14.30
N GLU A 73 -17.60 10.59 -15.13
CA GLU A 73 -16.27 11.00 -14.75
C GLU A 73 -16.14 12.52 -14.86
N THR A 74 -15.55 13.12 -13.83
CA THR A 74 -15.14 14.53 -13.78
C THR A 74 -13.63 14.61 -13.65
N ASP A 75 -13.04 15.80 -13.74
CA ASP A 75 -11.58 15.95 -13.63
C ASP A 75 -11.02 15.40 -12.31
N MET A 76 -11.71 15.62 -11.19
CA MET A 76 -11.23 15.26 -9.85
C MET A 76 -11.90 14.02 -9.24
N SER A 77 -13.04 13.60 -9.77
CA SER A 77 -13.87 12.57 -9.14
C SER A 77 -14.69 11.75 -10.12
N ILE A 78 -15.05 10.54 -9.69
CA ILE A 78 -16.03 9.69 -10.35
C ILE A 78 -17.35 9.86 -9.60
N ILE A 79 -18.41 10.11 -10.35
CA ILE A 79 -19.77 10.25 -9.83
C ILE A 79 -20.50 8.94 -10.09
N VAL A 80 -21.05 8.36 -9.02
CA VAL A 80 -21.84 7.12 -9.10
C VAL A 80 -23.25 7.44 -8.62
N LYS A 81 -24.18 7.51 -9.56
CA LYS A 81 -25.57 7.91 -9.33
C LYS A 81 -26.48 6.67 -9.33
N PRO A 82 -27.34 6.46 -8.31
CA PRO A 82 -28.36 5.43 -8.37
C PRO A 82 -29.38 5.69 -9.49
N ASP A 83 -29.72 4.67 -10.27
CA ASP A 83 -30.78 4.72 -11.28
C ASP A 83 -32.19 4.43 -10.70
N GLY A 84 -32.34 4.64 -9.39
CA GLY A 84 -33.57 4.33 -8.67
C GLY A 84 -33.32 4.09 -7.19
N TYR A 85 -34.33 3.53 -6.52
CA TYR A 85 -34.22 3.19 -5.12
C TYR A 85 -33.43 1.88 -4.92
N LEU A 86 -32.25 1.98 -4.30
CA LEU A 86 -31.38 0.84 -4.05
C LEU A 86 -31.84 -0.04 -2.88
N GLY A 87 -32.63 0.51 -1.95
CA GLY A 87 -32.88 -0.15 -0.67
C GLY A 87 -31.69 -0.08 0.29
N ARG A 88 -31.93 -0.39 1.57
CA ARG A 88 -30.95 -0.27 2.65
C ARG A 88 -29.72 -1.15 2.44
N ASP A 89 -29.93 -2.42 2.07
CA ASP A 89 -28.86 -3.41 2.01
C ASP A 89 -27.94 -3.17 0.81
N LYS A 90 -28.49 -2.96 -0.40
CA LYS A 90 -27.65 -2.62 -1.57
C LYS A 90 -26.90 -1.32 -1.33
N PHE A 91 -27.56 -0.29 -0.80
CA PHE A 91 -26.90 0.99 -0.50
C PHE A 91 -25.71 0.81 0.45
N LYS A 92 -25.90 0.04 1.52
CA LYS A 92 -24.83 -0.25 2.49
C LYS A 92 -23.67 -1.00 1.83
N SER A 93 -23.96 -2.01 1.01
CA SER A 93 -22.94 -2.77 0.28
C SER A 93 -22.16 -1.88 -0.69
N ILE A 94 -22.85 -1.10 -1.53
CA ILE A 94 -22.23 -0.17 -2.48
C ILE A 94 -21.36 0.86 -1.75
N SER A 95 -21.88 1.48 -0.68
CA SER A 95 -21.10 2.43 0.12
C SER A 95 -19.86 1.79 0.72
N SER A 96 -19.95 0.53 1.17
CA SER A 96 -18.82 -0.19 1.75
C SER A 96 -17.74 -0.47 0.70
N VAL A 97 -18.13 -0.93 -0.49
CA VAL A 97 -17.22 -1.18 -1.61
C VAL A 97 -16.51 0.11 -2.03
N LEU A 98 -17.26 1.19 -2.26
CA LEU A 98 -16.68 2.46 -2.70
C LEU A 98 -15.74 3.07 -1.65
N ARG A 99 -16.06 2.97 -0.36
CA ARG A 99 -15.17 3.42 0.73
C ARG A 99 -13.92 2.55 0.88
N SER A 100 -14.00 1.28 0.47
CA SER A 100 -12.85 0.37 0.46
C SER A 100 -11.90 0.69 -0.70
N LEU A 101 -12.44 1.13 -1.84
CA LEU A 101 -11.65 1.64 -2.97
C LEU A 101 -11.02 3.00 -2.67
N GLN A 102 -11.84 3.94 -2.18
CA GLN A 102 -11.44 5.30 -1.87
C GLN A 102 -12.08 5.73 -0.54
N PRO A 103 -11.32 5.78 0.56
CA PRO A 103 -11.82 6.13 1.90
C PRO A 103 -12.52 7.49 1.95
N ALA A 104 -12.05 8.44 1.13
CA ALA A 104 -12.61 9.78 1.00
C ALA A 104 -13.93 9.84 0.20
N THR A 105 -14.51 8.70 -0.17
CA THR A 105 -15.82 8.67 -0.83
C THR A 105 -16.90 9.26 0.07
N GLU A 106 -17.70 10.15 -0.49
CA GLU A 106 -18.86 10.75 0.20
C GLU A 106 -20.16 10.47 -0.55
N TYR A 107 -21.27 10.47 0.19
CA TYR A 107 -22.60 10.42 -0.41
C TYR A 107 -23.24 11.81 -0.31
N VAL A 108 -23.65 12.35 -1.44
CA VAL A 108 -24.33 13.64 -1.56
C VAL A 108 -25.83 13.37 -1.66
N SER A 109 -26.59 13.79 -0.66
CA SER A 109 -28.06 13.70 -0.67
C SER A 109 -28.64 14.95 -1.33
N ALA A 110 -29.15 14.80 -2.55
CA ALA A 110 -29.68 15.91 -3.36
C ALA A 110 -30.97 15.52 -4.12
N GLY A 111 -31.78 14.64 -3.54
CA GLY A 111 -33.00 14.14 -4.18
C GLY A 111 -32.69 13.35 -5.45
N LYS A 112 -33.19 13.83 -6.60
CA LYS A 112 -32.93 13.21 -7.92
C LYS A 112 -31.46 13.25 -8.33
N GLU A 113 -30.69 14.19 -7.79
CA GLU A 113 -29.26 14.31 -8.05
C GLU A 113 -28.41 13.66 -6.96
N SER A 114 -28.99 12.79 -6.13
CA SER A 114 -28.19 12.09 -5.11
C SER A 114 -27.17 11.15 -5.75
N HIS A 115 -25.94 11.18 -5.28
CA HIS A 115 -24.85 10.42 -5.85
C HIS A 115 -23.74 10.14 -4.83
N PHE A 116 -22.92 9.14 -5.10
CA PHE A 116 -21.61 9.01 -4.48
C PHE A 116 -20.59 9.82 -5.27
N ARG A 117 -19.75 10.57 -4.56
CA ARG A 117 -18.56 11.22 -5.13
C ARG A 117 -17.33 10.44 -4.67
N VAL A 118 -16.61 9.89 -5.64
CA VAL A 118 -15.43 9.05 -5.44
C VAL A 118 -14.20 9.81 -5.97
N PRO A 119 -13.34 10.37 -5.10
CA PRO A 119 -12.11 11.05 -5.54
C PRO A 119 -11.19 10.13 -6.35
N LYS A 120 -10.62 10.64 -7.44
CA LYS A 120 -9.66 9.88 -8.27
C LYS A 120 -8.32 9.69 -7.57
N VAL A 121 -7.89 10.70 -6.82
CA VAL A 121 -6.62 10.69 -6.09
C VAL A 121 -6.89 10.37 -4.63
N LYS A 122 -6.10 9.47 -4.05
CA LYS A 122 -6.09 9.26 -2.60
C LYS A 122 -5.48 10.51 -1.94
N LYS A 123 -6.26 11.19 -1.10
CA LYS A 123 -5.75 12.29 -0.26
C LYS A 123 -5.01 11.76 0.96
#